data_AF-A0A2D4G5I9-F1
#
_entry.id   AF-A0A2D4G5I9-F1
#
_cell.length_a   1.000
_cell.length_b   1.000
_cell.length_c   1.000
_cell.angle_alpha   90.00
_cell.angle_beta   90.00
_cell.angle_gamma   90.00
#
_symmetry.space_group_name_H-M   'P 1'
#
loop_
_entity.id
_entity.type
_entity.pdbx_description
1 polymer ?
#
loop_
_entity_poly.entity_id
_entity_poly.type
_entity_poly.pdbx_seq_one_letter_code
_entity_poly.pdbx_strand_id
1 'polypeptide(L)'
;EQITKNIQELLRAAQESKHESYVPCSERIHLAVTEMAALFPKKPPSELVRTPLRLLTSSAFRLHSECAKALPPESCSTADVQLVTQQVIQCAYDIAKAAKQLVTITTKENAN
;
A
#
# COMPACT_ATOMS: atom_id res chain seq x y z
N GLU A 1 1.92 -6.38 -11.63
CA GLU A 1 2.25 -4.94 -11.83
C GLU A 1 1.19 -3.95 -11.31
N GLN A 2 -0.02 -4.38 -10.88
CA GLN A 2 -1.07 -3.45 -10.40
C GLN A 2 -0.70 -2.66 -9.14
N ILE A 3 -0.10 -3.29 -8.12
CA ILE A 3 0.24 -2.61 -6.86
C ILE A 3 1.12 -1.38 -7.10
N THR A 4 2.18 -1.53 -7.89
CA THR A 4 3.11 -0.43 -8.23
C THR A 4 2.41 0.69 -8.99
N LYS A 5 1.52 0.36 -9.93
CA LYS A 5 0.75 1.35 -10.69
C LYS A 5 -0.19 2.14 -9.77
N ASN A 6 -0.92 1.45 -8.90
CA ASN A 6 -1.84 2.09 -7.97
C ASN A 6 -1.10 3.00 -6.96
N ILE A 7 0.11 2.61 -6.55
CA ILE A 7 0.98 3.43 -5.70
C ILE A 7 1.45 4.70 -6.44
N GLN A 8 1.82 4.59 -7.71
CA GLN A 8 2.20 5.76 -8.52
C GLN A 8 1.04 6.76 -8.66
N GLU A 9 -0.18 6.27 -8.86
CA GLU A 9 -1.38 7.12 -8.90
C GLU A 9 -1.61 7.83 -7.56
N LEU A 10 -1.47 7.11 -6.45
CA LEU A 10 -1.59 7.68 -5.10
C LEU A 10 -0.52 8.76 -4.84
N LEU A 11 0.74 8.50 -5.18
CA LEU A 11 1.82 9.48 -5.02
C LEU A 11 1.57 10.75 -5.84
N ARG A 12 1.03 10.60 -7.06
CA ARG A 12 0.63 11.74 -7.88
C ARG A 12 -0.53 12.52 -7.25
N ALA A 13 -1.57 11.83 -6.78
CA ALA A 13 -2.67 12.47 -6.06
C ALA A 13 -2.19 13.23 -4.81
N ALA A 14 -1.22 12.67 -4.10
CA ALA A 14 -0.61 13.31 -2.94
C ALA A 14 0.18 14.57 -3.28
N GLN A 15 0.95 14.55 -4.37
CA GLN A 15 1.64 15.74 -4.88
C GLN A 15 0.66 16.83 -5.35
N GLU A 16 -0.45 16.43 -5.96
CA GLU A 16 -1.51 17.34 -6.41
C GLU A 16 -2.46 17.77 -5.27
N SER A 17 -2.21 17.34 -4.02
CA SER A 17 -3.08 17.60 -2.86
C SER A 17 -4.55 17.19 -3.08
N LYS A 18 -4.77 16.13 -3.87
CA LYS A 18 -6.09 15.56 -4.18
C LYS A 18 -6.50 14.53 -3.12
N HIS A 19 -6.83 15.02 -1.93
CA HIS A 19 -7.24 14.17 -0.81
C HIS A 19 -8.50 13.33 -1.10
N GLU A 20 -9.40 13.82 -1.96
CA GLU A 20 -10.57 13.06 -2.44
C GLU A 20 -10.19 11.76 -3.15
N SER A 21 -9.01 11.71 -3.78
CA SER A 21 -8.52 10.54 -4.50
C SER A 21 -7.81 9.53 -3.60
N TYR A 22 -7.52 9.86 -2.34
CA TYR A 22 -6.77 8.99 -1.44
C TYR A 22 -7.54 7.72 -1.09
N VAL A 23 -8.83 7.85 -0.76
CA VAL A 23 -9.72 6.72 -0.46
C VAL A 23 -9.81 5.76 -1.64
N PRO A 24 -10.22 6.18 -2.86
CA PRO A 24 -10.32 5.26 -3.99
C PRO A 24 -8.95 4.72 -4.43
N CYS A 25 -7.84 5.45 -4.27
CA CYS A 25 -6.50 4.90 -4.48
C CYS A 25 -6.16 3.81 -3.45
N SER A 26 -6.48 4.01 -2.18
CA SER A 26 -6.23 3.02 -1.13
C SER A 26 -7.04 1.74 -1.35
N GLU A 27 -8.28 1.83 -1.82
CA GLU A 27 -9.12 0.67 -2.16
C GLU A 27 -8.52 -0.15 -3.30
N ARG A 28 -8.06 0.53 -4.37
CA ARG A 28 -7.37 -0.12 -5.48
C ARG A 28 -6.09 -0.83 -5.02
N ILE A 29 -5.32 -0.20 -4.14
CA ILE A 29 -4.12 -0.82 -3.55
C ILE A 29 -4.51 -2.03 -2.72
N HIS A 30 -5.54 -1.92 -1.88
CA HIS A 30 -6.01 -3.01 -1.04
C HIS A 30 -6.47 -4.21 -1.88
N LEU A 31 -7.27 -3.99 -2.93
CA LEU A 31 -7.70 -5.03 -3.87
C LEU A 31 -6.50 -5.74 -4.50
N ALA A 32 -5.56 -4.97 -5.05
CA ALA A 32 -4.36 -5.54 -5.67
C ALA A 32 -3.47 -6.30 -4.67
N VAL A 33 -3.43 -5.86 -3.40
CA VAL A 33 -2.73 -6.55 -2.31
C VAL A 33 -3.44 -7.85 -1.94
N THR A 34 -4.77 -7.86 -1.87
CA THR A 34 -5.56 -9.07 -1.61
C THR A 34 -5.43 -10.07 -2.75
N GLU A 35 -5.47 -9.61 -4.01
CA GLU A 35 -5.21 -10.44 -5.19
C GLU A 35 -3.79 -11.03 -5.13
N MET A 36 -2.78 -10.20 -4.85
CA MET A 36 -1.40 -10.70 -4.70
C MET A 36 -1.29 -11.70 -3.54
N ALA A 37 -1.92 -11.43 -2.40
CA ALA A 37 -1.91 -12.34 -1.25
C ALA A 37 -2.61 -13.67 -1.56
N ALA A 38 -3.66 -13.65 -2.40
CA ALA A 38 -4.36 -14.85 -2.86
C ALA A 38 -3.50 -15.73 -3.79
N LEU A 39 -2.45 -15.19 -4.42
CA LEU A 39 -1.47 -15.98 -5.17
C LEU A 39 -0.58 -16.83 -4.26
N PHE A 40 -0.46 -16.50 -2.97
CA PHE A 40 0.36 -17.23 -2.03
C PHE A 40 -0.45 -18.30 -1.27
N PRO A 41 0.15 -19.46 -0.94
CA PRO A 41 -0.52 -20.45 -0.10
C PRO A 41 -0.78 -19.89 1.30
N LYS A 42 -1.91 -20.29 1.93
CA LYS A 42 -2.32 -19.82 3.27
C LYS A 42 -1.23 -19.93 4.35
N LYS A 43 -0.31 -20.88 4.19
CA LYS A 43 0.91 -21.00 5.00
C LYS A 43 2.12 -21.05 4.08
N PRO A 44 2.75 -19.90 3.77
CA PRO A 44 4.02 -19.91 3.08
C PRO A 44 5.05 -20.66 3.92
N PRO A 45 5.79 -21.63 3.37
CA PRO A 45 6.83 -22.35 4.10
C PRO A 45 8.03 -21.42 4.39
N SER A 46 8.27 -20.45 3.51
CA SER A 46 9.39 -19.52 3.59
C SER A 46 9.09 -18.29 4.45
N GLU A 47 9.89 -18.07 5.50
CA GLU A 47 9.89 -16.85 6.33
C GLU A 47 10.16 -15.60 5.48
N LEU A 48 10.92 -15.75 4.39
CA LEU A 48 11.22 -14.69 3.43
C LEU A 48 9.96 -14.22 2.72
N VAL A 49 8.96 -15.07 2.53
CA VAL A 49 7.65 -14.70 1.97
C VAL A 49 6.72 -14.17 3.06
N ARG A 50 6.66 -14.83 4.23
CA ARG A 50 5.75 -14.43 5.33
C ARG A 50 5.95 -12.99 5.77
N THR A 51 7.20 -12.56 5.91
CA THR A 51 7.55 -11.22 6.39
C THR A 51 7.01 -10.12 5.46
N PRO A 52 7.38 -10.07 4.17
CA PRO A 52 6.86 -9.06 3.26
C PRO A 52 5.37 -9.26 2.96
N LEU A 53 4.81 -10.48 2.99
CA LEU A 53 3.36 -10.68 2.88
C LEU A 53 2.60 -9.99 4.01
N ARG A 54 3.05 -10.17 5.27
CA ARG A 54 2.47 -9.52 6.45
C ARG A 54 2.64 -8.00 6.38
N LEU A 55 3.81 -7.52 5.95
CA LEU A 55 4.05 -6.09 5.76
C LEU A 55 3.10 -5.51 4.70
N LEU A 56 2.92 -6.21 3.58
CA LEU A 56 2.04 -5.80 2.49
C LEU A 56 0.59 -5.61 2.98
N THR A 57 0.05 -6.58 3.71
CA THR A 57 -1.33 -6.50 4.24
C THR A 57 -1.46 -5.44 5.32
N SER A 58 -0.52 -5.38 6.27
CA SER A 58 -0.52 -4.40 7.35
C SER A 58 -0.44 -2.96 6.82
N SER A 59 0.48 -2.71 5.88
CA SER A 59 0.65 -1.39 5.27
C SER A 59 -0.55 -1.00 4.41
N ALA A 60 -1.20 -1.93 3.70
CA ALA A 60 -2.44 -1.64 2.97
C ALA A 60 -3.59 -1.24 3.91
N PHE A 61 -3.70 -1.89 5.07
CA PHE A 61 -4.71 -1.56 6.07
C PHE A 61 -4.45 -0.18 6.71
N ARG A 62 -3.19 0.09 7.08
CA ARG A 62 -2.76 1.40 7.58
C ARG A 62 -3.01 2.49 6.54
N LEU A 63 -2.62 2.27 5.29
CA LEU A 63 -2.84 3.21 4.20
C LEU A 63 -4.31 3.60 4.10
N HIS A 64 -5.23 2.64 4.13
CA HIS A 64 -6.66 2.91 4.06
C HIS A 64 -7.16 3.78 5.22
N SER A 65 -6.71 3.48 6.45
CA SER A 65 -7.04 4.28 7.63
C SER A 65 -6.47 5.71 7.54
N GLU A 66 -5.24 5.88 7.07
CA GLU A 66 -4.64 7.20 6.86
C GLU A 66 -5.36 7.97 5.75
N CYS A 67 -5.70 7.32 4.63
CA CYS A 67 -6.48 7.94 3.56
C CYS A 67 -7.85 8.42 4.03
N ALA A 68 -8.51 7.70 4.94
CA ALA A 68 -9.77 8.11 5.53
C ALA A 68 -9.62 9.35 6.44
N LYS A 69 -8.47 9.52 7.09
CA LYS A 69 -8.13 10.72 7.90
C LYS A 69 -7.75 11.92 7.03
N ALA A 70 -7.32 11.69 5.79
CA ALA A 70 -6.91 12.74 4.86
C ALA A 70 -8.10 13.52 4.30
N LEU A 71 -9.29 12.94 4.33
CA LEU A 71 -10.53 13.66 4.07
C LEU A 71 -10.72 14.68 5.20
N PRO A 72 -10.73 15.99 4.91
CA PRO A 72 -10.94 16.98 5.94
C PRO A 72 -12.37 16.83 6.48
N PRO A 73 -12.59 16.47 7.77
CA PRO A 73 -13.77 16.99 8.45
C PRO A 73 -13.68 18.51 8.44
N GLU A 74 -14.82 19.22 8.48
CA GLU A 74 -14.92 20.69 8.40
C GLU A 74 -14.07 21.47 9.42
N SER A 75 -13.34 20.78 10.30
CA SER A 75 -12.54 21.27 11.41
C SER A 75 -11.07 20.75 11.45
N CYS A 76 -10.57 20.08 10.42
CA CYS A 76 -9.17 19.57 10.41
C CYS A 76 -8.15 20.67 10.07
N SER A 77 -7.03 20.72 10.80
CA SER A 77 -5.98 21.71 10.53
C SER A 77 -5.17 21.33 9.28
N THR A 78 -4.66 22.32 8.55
CA THR A 78 -3.79 22.09 7.38
C THR A 78 -2.52 21.29 7.72
N ALA A 79 -2.05 21.39 8.97
CA ALA A 79 -0.91 20.61 9.46
C ALA A 79 -1.23 19.11 9.59
N ASP A 80 -2.45 18.76 10.03
CA ASP A 80 -2.89 17.37 10.13
C ASP A 80 -2.98 16.73 8.74
N VAL A 81 -3.55 17.45 7.76
CA VAL A 81 -3.68 16.96 6.39
C VAL A 81 -2.31 16.73 5.72
N GLN A 82 -1.35 17.62 5.97
CA GLN A 82 0.04 17.44 5.51
C GLN A 82 0.72 16.24 6.16
N LEU A 83 0.53 16.06 7.47
CA LEU A 83 1.08 14.92 8.21
C LEU A 83 0.49 13.59 7.70
N VAL A 84 -0.83 13.53 7.55
CA VAL A 84 -1.52 12.35 7.01
C VAL A 84 -1.05 12.05 5.60
N THR A 85 -0.90 13.07 4.74
CA THR A 85 -0.34 12.90 3.39
C THR A 85 1.06 12.27 3.42
N GLN A 86 1.91 12.70 4.35
CA GLN A 86 3.24 12.13 4.52
C GLN A 86 3.18 10.66 4.99
N GLN A 87 2.24 10.31 5.86
CA GLN A 87 2.00 8.93 6.29
C GLN A 87 1.44 8.04 5.17
N VAL A 88 0.54 8.57 4.34
CA VAL A 88 -0.01 7.91 3.15
C VAL A 88 1.12 7.58 2.17
N ILE A 89 1.99 8.55 1.88
CA ILE A 89 3.17 8.36 1.03
C ILE A 89 4.09 7.28 1.61
N GLN A 90 4.38 7.33 2.91
CA GLN A 90 5.23 6.34 3.58
C GLN A 90 4.65 4.92 3.48
N CYS A 91 3.34 4.77 3.75
CA CYS A 91 2.67 3.48 3.63
C CYS A 91 2.73 2.95 2.19
N ALA A 92 2.57 3.82 1.20
CA ALA A 92 2.68 3.44 -0.20
C ALA A 92 4.08 2.91 -0.55
N TYR A 93 5.14 3.55 -0.05
CA TYR A 93 6.51 3.07 -0.23
C TYR A 93 6.75 1.71 0.44
N ASP A 94 6.23 1.51 1.64
CA ASP A 94 6.35 0.23 2.35
C ASP A 94 5.66 -0.90 1.58
N ILE A 95 4.48 -0.65 1.01
CA ILE A 95 3.76 -1.61 0.16
C ILE A 95 4.56 -1.89 -1.11
N ALA A 96 5.09 -0.87 -1.79
CA ALA A 96 5.91 -1.07 -3.00
C ALA A 96 7.15 -1.92 -2.71
N LYS A 97 7.82 -1.66 -1.59
CA LYS A 97 9.00 -2.39 -1.15
C LYS A 97 8.65 -3.85 -0.85
N ALA A 98 7.58 -4.09 -0.09
CA ALA A 98 7.09 -5.43 0.23
C ALA A 98 6.70 -6.22 -1.02
N ALA A 99 5.93 -5.60 -1.93
CA ALA A 99 5.52 -6.20 -3.20
C ALA A 99 6.73 -6.56 -4.08
N LYS A 100 7.69 -5.63 -4.22
CA LYS A 100 8.93 -5.88 -4.97
C LYS A 100 9.74 -7.03 -4.37
N GLN A 101 9.84 -7.09 -3.04
CA GLN A 101 10.52 -8.20 -2.36
C GLN A 101 9.81 -9.53 -2.61
N LEU A 102 8.48 -9.59 -2.47
CA LEU A 102 7.68 -10.78 -2.76
C LEU A 102 7.90 -11.28 -4.18
N VAL A 103 7.79 -10.40 -5.18
CA VAL A 103 8.03 -10.74 -6.59
C VAL A 103 9.42 -11.34 -6.76
N THR A 104 10.45 -10.68 -6.22
CA THR A 104 11.85 -11.13 -6.31
C THR A 104 12.05 -12.53 -5.71
N ILE A 105 11.41 -12.81 -4.58
CA ILE A 105 11.51 -14.12 -3.90
C ILE A 105 10.78 -15.18 -4.73
N THR A 106 9.54 -14.92 -5.15
CA THR A 106 8.77 -15.87 -5.98
C THR A 106 9.46 -16.18 -7.31
N THR A 107 10.10 -15.20 -7.95
CA THR A 107 10.87 -15.43 -9.18
C THR A 107 12.14 -16.23 -8.94
N LYS A 108 12.75 -16.14 -7.75
CA LYS A 108 13.93 -16.93 -7.39
C LYS A 108 13.57 -18.37 -7.01
N GLU A 109 12.48 -18.58 -6.28
CA GLU A 109 12.01 -19.92 -5.89
C GLU A 109 11.51 -20.75 -7.08
N ASN A 110 11.04 -20.13 -8.16
CA ASN A 110 10.56 -20.84 -9.36
C ASN A 110 11.69 -21.18 -10.36
N ALA A 111 12.92 -20.72 -10.13
CA ALA A 111 14.07 -20.89 -11.01
C ALA A 111 15.05 -21.99 -10.54
N ASN A 112 14.69 -22.76 -9.50
CA ASN A 112 15.52 -23.77 -8.87
C ASN A 112 14.75 -25.08 -8.68
#